data_AF-A0AAD1HVA3-F1
#
_entry.id   AF-A0AAD1HVA3-F1
#
_cell.length_a   1.000
_cell.length_b   1.000
_cell.length_c   1.000
_cell.angle_alpha   90.00
_cell.angle_beta   90.00
_cell.angle_gamma   90.00
#
_symmetry.space_group_name_H-M   'P 1'
#
loop_
_entity.id
_entity.type
_entity.pdbx_description
1 polymer ?
#
loop_
_entity_poly.entity_id
_entity_poly.type
_entity_poly.pdbx_seq_one_letter_code
_entity_poly.pdbx_strand_id
1 'polypeptide(L)'
;MSVSKPGARLMAAAAAAATLLGPAAGPAGAWPIPYTAEDTRYLDAARGNFPGDDDQLLLAGKQACRLLYSGRPSSAVIDQVAGQYGASPEQAATMVRAARSTMCTQAPG
;
A
#
# COMPACT_ATOMS: atom_id res chain seq x y z
N MET A 1 -65.99 6.49 13.62
CA MET A 1 -64.82 7.16 14.24
C MET A 1 -63.63 6.97 13.32
N SER A 2 -63.27 8.02 12.58
CA SER A 2 -62.18 8.00 11.60
C SER A 2 -60.85 8.24 12.31
N VAL A 3 -59.91 7.29 12.20
CA VAL A 3 -58.52 7.47 12.65
C VAL A 3 -57.69 7.88 11.43
N SER A 4 -57.36 9.17 11.37
CA SER A 4 -56.45 9.74 10.37
C SER A 4 -55.01 9.29 10.65
N LYS A 5 -54.34 8.67 9.67
CA LYS A 5 -52.93 8.23 9.72
C LYS A 5 -51.98 9.43 9.52
N PRO A 6 -51.14 9.83 10.50
CA PRO A 6 -50.20 10.95 10.33
C PRO A 6 -48.84 10.54 9.75
N GLY A 7 -48.67 9.28 9.30
CA GLY A 7 -47.34 8.72 8.98
C GLY A 7 -46.73 9.09 7.62
N ALA A 8 -47.48 9.72 6.71
CA ALA A 8 -47.01 9.91 5.33
C ALA A 8 -46.09 11.14 5.12
N ARG A 9 -46.10 12.12 6.03
CA ARG A 9 -45.40 13.40 5.82
C ARG A 9 -43.92 13.38 6.23
N LEU A 10 -43.55 12.54 7.20
CA LEU A 10 -42.16 12.46 7.69
C LEU A 10 -41.21 11.75 6.73
N MET A 11 -41.73 10.86 5.88
CA MET A 11 -40.92 10.13 4.88
C MET A 11 -40.55 10.99 3.66
N ALA A 12 -41.33 12.03 3.35
CA ALA A 12 -41.07 12.90 2.20
C ALA A 12 -39.89 13.86 2.44
N ALA A 13 -39.69 14.32 3.68
CA ALA A 13 -38.61 15.26 4.01
C ALA A 13 -37.23 14.58 4.01
N ALA A 14 -37.13 13.31 4.40
CA ALA A 14 -35.88 12.56 4.41
C ALA A 14 -35.36 12.24 2.99
N ALA A 15 -36.27 12.01 2.03
CA ALA A 15 -35.91 11.71 0.65
C ALA A 15 -35.32 12.93 -0.10
N ALA A 16 -35.73 14.15 0.26
CA ALA A 16 -35.24 15.38 -0.37
C ALA A 16 -33.82 15.79 0.08
N ALA A 17 -33.38 15.36 1.26
CA ALA A 17 -32.03 15.65 1.75
C ALA A 17 -30.96 14.70 1.17
N ALA A 18 -31.35 13.46 0.83
CA ALA A 18 -30.44 12.46 0.27
C ALA A 18 -29.98 12.80 -1.17
N THR A 19 -30.76 13.57 -1.92
CA THR A 19 -30.39 13.99 -3.28
C THR A 19 -29.35 15.10 -3.30
N LEU A 20 -29.19 15.85 -2.20
CA LEU A 20 -28.16 16.90 -2.06
C LEU A 20 -26.80 16.34 -1.63
N LEU A 21 -26.76 15.09 -1.16
CA LEU A 21 -25.55 14.36 -0.76
C LEU A 21 -25.13 13.33 -1.82
N GLY A 22 -25.52 13.54 -3.08
CA GLY A 22 -25.08 12.73 -4.21
C GLY A 22 -23.54 12.61 -4.25
N PRO A 23 -23.00 11.54 -4.87
CA PRO A 23 -21.59 11.20 -4.82
C PRO A 23 -20.76 12.18 -5.66
N ALA A 24 -20.59 13.41 -5.18
CA ALA A 24 -19.65 14.38 -5.70
C ALA A 24 -18.24 14.14 -5.14
N ALA A 25 -17.91 12.88 -4.78
CA ALA A 25 -16.53 12.46 -4.74
C ALA A 25 -16.08 12.36 -6.21
N GLY A 26 -15.62 13.48 -6.77
CA GLY A 26 -14.86 13.46 -8.02
C GLY A 26 -13.72 12.44 -7.89
N PRO A 27 -13.23 11.87 -9.01
CA PRO A 27 -12.08 10.97 -8.95
C PRO A 27 -10.98 11.64 -8.12
N ALA A 28 -10.49 10.94 -7.10
CA ALA A 28 -9.40 11.46 -6.28
C ALA A 28 -8.26 11.78 -7.22
N GLY A 29 -7.99 13.08 -7.43
CA GLY A 29 -6.84 13.53 -8.18
C GLY A 29 -5.61 13.15 -7.38
N ALA A 30 -4.97 12.04 -7.74
CA ALA A 30 -3.66 11.72 -7.22
C ALA A 30 -2.71 12.80 -7.78
N TRP A 31 -2.39 13.79 -6.94
CA TRP A 31 -1.25 14.65 -7.21
C TRP A 31 -0.04 13.73 -7.39
N PRO A 32 0.72 13.84 -8.50
CA PRO A 32 1.89 12.99 -8.69
C PRO A 32 2.83 13.21 -7.51
N ILE A 33 2.99 12.20 -6.66
CA ILE A 33 4.03 12.21 -5.62
C ILE A 33 5.27 11.71 -6.34
N PRO A 34 6.26 12.57 -6.63
CA PRO A 34 7.47 12.11 -7.28
C PRO A 34 8.18 11.12 -6.36
N TYR A 35 8.74 10.07 -6.94
CA TYR A 35 9.62 9.16 -6.20
C TYR A 35 10.84 9.94 -5.69
N THR A 36 11.29 9.59 -4.50
CA THR A 36 12.54 10.11 -3.96
C THR A 36 13.73 9.59 -4.76
N ALA A 37 14.91 10.20 -4.56
CA ALA A 37 16.13 9.70 -5.18
C ALA A 37 16.48 8.29 -4.68
N GLU A 38 16.21 8.01 -3.40
CA GLU A 38 16.37 6.69 -2.77
C GLU A 38 15.43 5.66 -3.39
N ASP A 39 14.14 6.01 -3.53
CA ASP A 39 13.13 5.14 -4.16
C ASP A 39 13.57 4.78 -5.60
N THR A 40 14.04 5.76 -6.36
CA THR A 40 14.49 5.54 -7.74
C THR A 40 15.70 4.62 -7.81
N ARG A 41 16.74 4.86 -7.00
CA ARG A 41 17.94 3.99 -6.96
C ARG A 41 17.61 2.55 -6.58
N TYR A 42 16.68 2.37 -5.65
CA TYR A 42 16.20 1.06 -5.25
C TYR A 42 15.44 0.36 -6.39
N LEU A 43 14.51 1.07 -7.04
CA LEU A 43 13.73 0.54 -8.14
C LEU A 43 14.63 0.12 -9.30
N ASP A 44 15.64 0.92 -9.66
CA ASP A 44 16.60 0.59 -10.71
C ASP A 44 17.41 -0.69 -10.41
N ALA A 45 17.66 -0.97 -9.13
CA ALA A 45 18.39 -2.17 -8.70
C ALA A 45 17.51 -3.43 -8.55
N ALA A 46 16.19 -3.26 -8.38
CA ALA A 46 15.28 -4.35 -8.02
C ALA A 46 14.22 -4.69 -9.08
N ARG A 47 13.91 -3.76 -10.01
CA ARG A 47 12.97 -3.98 -11.12
C ARG A 47 13.39 -5.16 -11.98
N GLY A 48 12.39 -5.81 -12.59
CA GLY A 48 12.58 -6.97 -13.47
C GLY A 48 12.85 -8.29 -12.75
N ASN A 49 13.21 -8.26 -11.46
CA ASN A 49 13.48 -9.46 -10.68
C ASN A 49 12.41 -9.80 -9.64
N PHE A 50 11.60 -8.84 -9.18
CA PHE A 50 10.58 -9.06 -8.15
C PHE A 50 9.16 -9.01 -8.75
N PRO A 51 8.20 -9.86 -8.30
CA PRO A 51 6.83 -9.80 -8.80
C PRO A 51 6.10 -8.53 -8.34
N GLY A 52 5.31 -7.94 -9.23
CA GLY A 52 4.47 -6.77 -8.94
C GLY A 52 4.89 -5.52 -9.68
N ASP A 53 4.27 -4.40 -9.31
CA ASP A 53 4.60 -3.06 -9.80
C ASP A 53 5.62 -2.36 -8.87
N ASP A 54 6.01 -1.14 -9.25
CA ASP A 54 6.98 -0.35 -8.50
C ASP A 54 6.48 0.00 -7.09
N ASP A 55 5.19 0.21 -6.90
CA ASP A 55 4.64 0.56 -5.59
C ASP A 55 4.67 -0.65 -4.65
N GLN A 56 4.34 -1.83 -5.15
CA GLN A 56 4.49 -3.10 -4.44
C GLN A 56 5.96 -3.36 -4.11
N LEU A 57 6.87 -3.07 -5.04
CA LEU A 57 8.30 -3.21 -4.83
C LEU A 57 8.81 -2.26 -3.75
N LEU A 58 8.44 -0.97 -3.80
CA LEU A 58 8.76 0.01 -2.76
C LEU A 58 8.22 -0.39 -1.39
N LEU A 59 6.99 -0.91 -1.34
CA LEU A 59 6.38 -1.40 -0.11
C LEU A 59 7.17 -2.58 0.46
N ALA A 60 7.51 -3.57 -0.37
CA ALA A 60 8.28 -4.74 0.04
C ALA A 60 9.68 -4.35 0.55
N GLY A 61 10.38 -3.44 -0.13
CA GLY A 61 11.68 -2.92 0.30
C GLY A 61 11.63 -2.22 1.64
N LYS A 62 10.65 -1.32 1.83
CA LYS A 62 10.44 -0.60 3.10
C LYS A 62 10.07 -1.55 4.24
N GLN A 63 9.25 -2.56 3.96
CA GLN A 63 8.92 -3.61 4.93
C GLN A 63 10.17 -4.42 5.31
N ALA A 64 10.98 -4.85 4.34
CA ALA A 64 12.22 -5.58 4.60
C ALA A 64 13.17 -4.76 5.49
N CYS A 65 13.36 -3.48 5.19
CA CYS A 65 14.15 -2.58 6.02
C CYS A 65 13.66 -2.50 7.46
N ARG A 66 12.33 -2.39 7.68
CA ARG A 66 11.75 -2.40 9.03
C ARG A 66 12.06 -3.70 9.78
N LEU A 67 11.95 -4.85 9.11
CA LEU A 67 12.25 -6.15 9.71
C LEU A 67 13.73 -6.28 10.09
N LEU A 68 14.63 -5.84 9.22
CA LEU A 68 16.07 -5.86 9.50
C LEU A 68 16.43 -4.94 10.68
N TYR A 69 15.90 -3.71 10.72
CA TYR A 69 16.11 -2.81 11.86
C TYR A 69 15.51 -3.33 13.17
N SER A 70 14.51 -4.22 13.11
CA SER A 70 14.00 -4.91 14.30
C SER A 70 14.90 -6.04 14.81
N GLY A 71 16.06 -6.26 14.17
CA GLY A 71 17.05 -7.26 14.55
C GLY A 71 16.80 -8.65 13.95
N ARG A 72 15.90 -8.77 12.98
CA ARG A 72 15.67 -10.05 12.30
C ARG A 72 16.82 -10.36 11.33
N PRO A 73 17.30 -11.61 11.28
CA PRO A 73 18.36 -11.99 10.37
C PRO A 73 17.88 -11.91 8.91
N SER A 74 18.78 -11.56 7.99
CA SER A 74 18.44 -11.37 6.58
C SER A 74 17.77 -12.59 5.94
N SER A 75 18.19 -13.81 6.30
CA SER A 75 17.57 -15.05 5.82
C SER A 75 16.08 -15.13 6.15
N ALA A 76 15.71 -14.86 7.42
CA ALA A 76 14.31 -14.88 7.84
C ALA A 76 13.48 -13.75 7.22
N VAL A 77 14.10 -12.64 6.81
CA VAL A 77 13.42 -11.57 6.07
C VAL A 77 13.18 -12.00 4.63
N ILE A 78 14.17 -12.63 3.98
CA ILE A 78 14.06 -13.17 2.63
C ILE A 78 12.94 -14.21 2.55
N ASP A 79 12.93 -15.18 3.46
CA ASP A 79 11.90 -16.23 3.49
C ASP A 79 10.50 -15.66 3.67
N GLN A 80 10.34 -14.67 4.56
CA GLN A 80 9.06 -14.01 4.75
C GLN A 80 8.62 -13.25 3.50
N VAL A 81 9.51 -12.48 2.88
CA VAL A 81 9.18 -11.72 1.66
C VAL A 81 8.80 -12.69 0.54
N ALA A 82 9.58 -13.76 0.34
CA ALA A 82 9.31 -14.78 -0.66
C ALA A 82 7.89 -15.37 -0.48
N GLY A 83 7.55 -15.77 0.74
CA GLY A 83 6.22 -16.30 1.06
C GLY A 83 5.08 -15.28 0.91
N GLN A 84 5.29 -14.04 1.36
CA GLN A 84 4.25 -13.01 1.36
C GLN A 84 3.91 -12.50 -0.05
N TYR A 85 4.92 -12.40 -0.91
CA TYR A 85 4.79 -11.80 -2.24
C TYR A 85 4.82 -12.83 -3.37
N GLY A 86 4.88 -14.13 -3.06
CA GLY A 86 4.97 -15.19 -4.06
C GLY A 86 6.24 -15.11 -4.92
N ALA A 87 7.31 -14.52 -4.38
CA ALA A 87 8.60 -14.41 -5.04
C ALA A 87 9.45 -15.66 -4.74
N SER A 88 10.35 -16.04 -5.65
CA SER A 88 11.37 -17.03 -5.33
C SER A 88 12.36 -16.50 -4.28
N PRO A 89 13.04 -17.37 -3.51
CA PRO A 89 14.04 -16.95 -2.54
C PRO A 89 15.14 -16.09 -3.14
N GLU A 90 15.58 -16.37 -4.37
CA GLU A 90 16.61 -15.61 -5.08
C GLU A 90 16.14 -14.18 -5.43
N GLN A 91 14.88 -14.05 -5.84
CA GLN A 91 14.26 -12.75 -6.14
C GLN A 91 14.10 -11.92 -4.86
N ALA A 92 13.60 -12.53 -3.79
CA ALA A 92 13.49 -11.89 -2.48
C ALA A 92 14.87 -11.50 -1.93
N ALA A 93 15.89 -12.35 -2.06
CA ALA A 93 17.26 -12.05 -1.66
C ALA A 93 17.86 -10.86 -2.41
N THR A 94 17.61 -10.78 -3.73
CA THR A 94 18.06 -9.65 -4.55
C THR A 94 17.39 -8.35 -4.12
N MET A 95 16.08 -8.40 -3.91
CA MET A 95 15.31 -7.25 -3.42
C MET A 95 15.79 -6.79 -2.04
N VAL A 96 16.00 -7.71 -1.09
CA VAL A 96 16.48 -7.39 0.27
C VAL A 96 17.90 -6.80 0.22
N ARG A 97 18.79 -7.31 -0.64
CA ARG A 97 20.12 -6.73 -0.85
C ARG A 97 20.03 -5.31 -1.42
N ALA A 98 19.18 -5.10 -2.43
CA ALA A 98 18.95 -3.78 -3.01
C ALA A 98 18.45 -2.79 -1.94
N ALA A 99 17.46 -3.18 -1.14
CA ALA A 99 16.91 -2.39 -0.05
C ALA A 99 17.99 -2.00 0.98
N ARG A 100 18.83 -2.96 1.41
CA ARG A 100 19.96 -2.67 2.31
C ARG A 100 20.97 -1.72 1.68
N SER A 101 21.31 -1.87 0.40
CA SER A 101 22.30 -0.99 -0.23
C SER A 101 21.82 0.44 -0.51
N THR A 102 20.50 0.70 -0.45
CA THR A 102 19.91 1.98 -0.89
C THR A 102 19.06 2.66 0.18
N MET A 103 18.08 1.96 0.75
CA MET A 103 17.08 2.52 1.66
C MET A 103 17.44 2.34 3.14
N CYS A 104 18.09 1.22 3.48
CA CYS A 104 18.45 0.89 4.86
C CYS A 104 19.89 0.40 5.00
N THR A 105 20.81 1.27 4.60
CA THR A 105 22.27 1.05 4.63
C THR A 105 22.82 0.67 5.99
N GLN A 106 22.16 1.13 7.06
CA GLN A 106 22.58 0.88 8.43
C GLN A 106 21.87 -0.33 9.07
N ALA A 107 21.02 -1.04 8.33
CA ALA A 107 20.30 -2.18 8.89
C ALA A 107 21.24 -3.39 9.08
N PRO A 108 21.16 -4.08 10.23
CA PRO A 108 21.95 -5.27 10.50
C PRO A 108 21.61 -6.41 9.52
N GLY A 109 22.57 -7.31 9.31
CA GLY A 109 22.52 -8.37 8.29
C GLY A 109 22.35 -9.75 8.89
#